data_AF-A0A0V1C425-F1
#
_entry.id   AF-A0A0V1C425-F1
#
_cell.length_a   1.000
_cell.length_b   1.000
_cell.length_c   1.000
_cell.angle_alpha   90.00
_cell.angle_beta   90.00
_cell.angle_gamma   90.00
#
_symmetry.space_group_name_H-M   'P 1'
#
loop_
_entity.id
_entity.type
_entity.pdbx_description
1 polymer ?
#
loop_
_entity_poly.entity_id
_entity_poly.type
_entity_poly.pdbx_seq_one_letter_code
_entity_poly.pdbx_strand_id
1 'polypeptide(L)'
;MLLAKNYFIIYAKWTLLLCTYFPSLSLATSKCQDSDGRNAADWAILYKAPAQAQGKLLTAGAGAANWAPNAAAVTEPNGHSFAKALEHVIAANVDNKFISYNNHPPDVPKVKTKSNSKGVLMMDITGTDAAAWIVHT
;
A
#
# COMPACT_ATOMS: atom_id res chain seq x y z
N MET A 1 50.33 -11.33 -5.17
CA MET A 1 49.06 -10.87 -5.79
C MET A 1 47.93 -11.89 -5.56
N LEU A 2 47.73 -12.36 -4.32
CA LEU A 2 46.69 -13.34 -3.96
C LEU A 2 45.81 -12.87 -2.79
N LEU A 3 46.33 -12.04 -1.89
CA LEU A 3 45.55 -11.45 -0.79
C LEU A 3 44.35 -10.61 -1.29
N ALA A 4 44.56 -9.72 -2.27
CA ALA A 4 43.53 -8.80 -2.75
C ALA A 4 42.29 -9.51 -3.35
N LYS A 5 42.48 -10.69 -3.95
CA LYS A 5 41.42 -11.45 -4.62
C LYS A 5 40.46 -12.11 -3.61
N ASN A 6 40.97 -12.56 -2.47
CA ASN A 6 40.17 -13.15 -1.39
C ASN A 6 39.34 -12.10 -0.66
N TYR A 7 39.91 -10.92 -0.40
CA TYR A 7 39.16 -9.81 0.17
C TYR A 7 38.01 -9.37 -0.76
N PHE A 8 38.26 -9.25 -2.07
CA PHE A 8 37.22 -8.88 -3.04
C PHE A 8 36.03 -9.86 -3.04
N ILE A 9 36.28 -11.17 -2.99
CA ILE A 9 35.21 -12.18 -2.95
C ILE A 9 34.43 -12.13 -1.63
N ILE A 10 35.11 -11.87 -0.51
CA ILE A 10 34.47 -11.73 0.80
C ILE A 10 33.58 -10.48 0.81
N TYR A 11 34.10 -9.32 0.39
CA TYR A 11 33.32 -8.09 0.31
C TYR A 11 32.15 -8.20 -0.67
N ALA A 12 32.34 -8.79 -1.85
CA ALA A 12 31.25 -9.01 -2.80
C ALA A 12 30.16 -9.93 -2.25
N LYS A 13 30.52 -10.99 -1.50
CA LYS A 13 29.56 -11.86 -0.80
C LYS A 13 28.79 -11.10 0.29
N TRP A 14 29.48 -10.32 1.12
CA TRP A 14 28.83 -9.53 2.17
C TRP A 14 27.92 -8.44 1.59
N THR A 15 28.31 -7.78 0.49
CA THR A 15 27.45 -6.82 -0.21
C THR A 15 26.23 -7.49 -0.83
N LEU A 16 26.37 -8.69 -1.41
CA LEU A 16 25.20 -9.47 -1.89
C LEU A 16 24.28 -9.88 -0.73
N LEU A 17 24.86 -10.29 0.40
CA LEU A 17 24.11 -10.61 1.62
C LEU A 17 23.38 -9.37 2.14
N LEU A 18 24.03 -8.22 2.18
CA LEU A 18 23.39 -6.96 2.59
C LEU A 18 22.25 -6.58 1.63
N CYS A 19 22.46 -6.66 0.30
CA CYS A 19 21.44 -6.35 -0.71
C CYS A 19 20.24 -7.32 -0.71
N THR A 20 20.40 -8.54 -0.18
CA THR A 20 19.31 -9.52 -0.07
C THR A 20 18.61 -9.47 1.30
N TYR A 21 19.32 -9.05 2.35
CA TYR A 21 18.79 -8.87 3.71
C TYR A 21 18.27 -7.46 4.01
N PHE A 22 18.50 -6.49 3.14
CA PHE A 22 17.68 -5.27 3.02
C PHE A 22 16.59 -5.54 1.98
N PRO A 23 15.52 -6.31 2.28
CA PRO A 23 14.29 -6.06 1.55
C PRO A 23 13.98 -4.58 1.77
N SER A 24 13.61 -3.90 0.70
CA SER A 24 13.06 -2.56 0.71
C SER A 24 12.25 -2.33 1.99
N LEU A 25 12.84 -1.61 2.95
CA LEU A 25 12.11 -1.08 4.09
C LEU A 25 11.05 -0.19 3.47
N SER A 26 9.85 -0.76 3.29
CA SER A 26 8.73 -0.05 2.69
C SER A 26 8.30 0.97 3.73
N LEU A 27 8.87 2.18 3.60
CA LEU A 27 8.55 3.28 4.47
C LEU A 27 7.05 3.50 4.43
N ALA A 28 6.55 3.87 5.59
CA ALA A 28 5.16 4.10 5.80
C ALA A 28 4.73 5.28 4.88
N THR A 29 3.60 5.16 4.16
CA THR A 29 3.19 6.14 3.14
C THR A 29 1.68 6.24 2.94
N SER A 30 1.21 7.41 2.49
CA SER A 30 -0.16 7.63 2.00
C SER A 30 -0.27 7.62 0.49
N LYS A 31 0.76 7.22 -0.25
CA LYS A 31 0.67 7.09 -1.72
C LYS A 31 0.00 5.77 -2.12
N CYS A 32 -0.68 5.77 -3.26
CA CYS A 32 -1.07 4.55 -3.96
C CYS A 32 0.17 3.67 -4.21
N GLN A 33 0.00 2.35 -4.12
CA GLN A 33 1.09 1.38 -4.26
C GLN A 33 0.77 0.34 -5.33
N ASP A 34 1.79 -0.41 -5.73
CA ASP A 34 1.65 -1.60 -6.56
C ASP A 34 0.96 -2.76 -5.82
N SER A 35 0.76 -3.88 -6.52
CA SER A 35 0.02 -5.03 -5.99
C SER A 35 0.56 -5.58 -4.69
N ASP A 36 1.86 -5.47 -4.47
CA ASP A 36 2.54 -6.01 -3.31
C ASP A 36 2.68 -4.97 -2.18
N GLY A 37 2.29 -3.72 -2.42
CA GLY A 37 2.45 -2.62 -1.47
C GLY A 37 3.92 -2.21 -1.27
N ARG A 38 4.77 -2.42 -2.28
CA ARG A 38 6.23 -2.24 -2.21
C ARG A 38 6.72 -1.03 -2.98
N ASN A 39 6.06 -0.67 -4.07
CA ASN A 39 6.45 0.44 -4.93
C ASN A 39 5.29 1.40 -5.11
N ALA A 40 5.59 2.70 -5.21
CA ALA A 40 4.58 3.71 -5.51
C ALA A 40 3.96 3.46 -6.89
N ALA A 41 2.64 3.62 -6.96
CA ALA A 41 1.87 3.62 -8.19
C ALA A 41 1.04 4.90 -8.25
N ASP A 42 0.72 5.38 -9.45
CA ASP A 42 -0.13 6.56 -9.61
C ASP A 42 -1.59 6.27 -9.23
N TRP A 43 -2.06 5.06 -9.58
CA TRP A 43 -3.40 4.57 -9.24
C TRP A 43 -3.41 3.05 -9.11
N ALA A 44 -4.39 2.54 -8.37
CA ALA A 44 -4.72 1.13 -8.26
C ALA A 44 -6.24 0.93 -8.24
N ILE A 45 -6.74 -0.08 -8.94
CA ILE A 45 -8.14 -0.47 -8.98
C ILE A 45 -8.24 -1.90 -8.46
N LEU A 46 -9.16 -2.14 -7.52
CA LEU A 46 -9.44 -3.47 -6.99
C LEU A 46 -10.87 -3.87 -7.28
N TYR A 47 -11.05 -5.06 -7.85
CA TYR A 47 -12.34 -5.71 -7.98
C TYR A 47 -12.41 -6.90 -7.03
N LYS A 48 -13.27 -6.81 -6.00
CA LYS A 48 -13.52 -7.91 -5.06
C LYS A 48 -14.84 -8.59 -5.42
N ALA A 49 -14.77 -9.84 -5.86
CA ALA A 49 -15.99 -10.60 -6.15
C ALA A 49 -16.82 -10.86 -4.87
N PRO A 50 -18.14 -11.08 -5.01
CA PRO A 50 -18.99 -11.50 -3.90
C PRO A 50 -18.45 -12.78 -3.24
N ALA A 51 -18.51 -12.85 -1.91
CA ALA A 51 -18.02 -13.96 -1.10
C ALA A 51 -16.53 -14.35 -1.28
N GLN A 52 -15.73 -13.54 -1.98
CA GLN A 52 -14.27 -13.70 -2.06
C GLN A 52 -13.58 -12.76 -1.08
N ALA A 53 -12.57 -13.27 -0.38
CA ALA A 53 -11.73 -12.49 0.52
C ALA A 53 -10.68 -11.71 -0.27
N GLN A 54 -10.14 -12.31 -1.34
CA GLN A 54 -9.22 -11.70 -2.29
C GLN A 54 -9.96 -11.09 -3.48
N GLY A 55 -9.35 -10.06 -4.08
CA GLY A 55 -9.82 -9.45 -5.31
C GLY A 55 -8.86 -9.69 -6.48
N LYS A 56 -9.15 -9.03 -7.59
CA LYS A 56 -8.18 -8.77 -8.66
C LYS A 56 -7.80 -7.30 -8.62
N LEU A 57 -6.57 -7.00 -8.99
CA LEU A 57 -5.99 -5.68 -8.94
C LEU A 57 -5.46 -5.27 -10.33
N LEU A 58 -5.59 -3.99 -10.64
CA LEU A 58 -5.00 -3.32 -11.80
C LEU A 58 -4.26 -2.08 -11.30
N THR A 59 -2.99 -1.90 -11.65
CA THR A 59 -2.13 -0.80 -11.17
C THR A 59 -1.48 -0.05 -12.32
N ALA A 60 -1.19 1.24 -12.12
CA ALA A 60 -0.47 2.06 -13.09
C ALA A 60 0.92 1.48 -13.47
N GLY A 61 1.41 1.81 -14.68
CA GLY A 61 2.73 1.43 -15.19
C GLY A 61 2.72 0.29 -16.22
N ALA A 62 3.89 -0.31 -16.49
CA ALA A 62 4.03 -1.40 -17.48
C ALA A 62 3.20 -2.67 -17.13
N GLY A 63 2.73 -2.78 -15.89
CA GLY A 63 1.80 -3.80 -15.41
C GLY A 63 0.30 -3.47 -15.58
N ALA A 64 -0.06 -2.28 -16.06
CA ALA A 64 -1.46 -1.83 -16.25
C ALA A 64 -2.22 -2.58 -17.35
N ALA A 65 -1.63 -3.61 -17.95
CA ALA A 65 -2.22 -4.35 -19.05
C ALA A 65 -3.20 -5.44 -18.61
N ASN A 66 -3.05 -6.00 -17.39
CA ASN A 66 -3.83 -7.17 -16.97
C ASN A 66 -4.25 -7.10 -15.50
N TRP A 67 -5.46 -7.59 -15.23
CA TRP A 67 -5.93 -7.86 -13.88
C TRP A 67 -5.14 -9.00 -13.25
N ALA A 68 -4.38 -8.71 -12.20
CA ALA A 68 -3.61 -9.70 -11.43
C ALA A 68 -4.36 -10.10 -10.14
N PRO A 69 -4.11 -11.29 -9.58
CA PRO A 69 -4.61 -11.65 -8.25
C PRO A 69 -4.10 -10.66 -7.18
N ASN A 70 -4.96 -10.23 -6.26
CA ASN A 70 -4.52 -9.52 -5.05
C ASN A 70 -3.81 -10.52 -4.14
N ALA A 71 -2.60 -10.20 -3.68
CA ALA A 71 -1.74 -11.14 -2.96
C ALA A 71 -2.29 -11.60 -1.59
N ALA A 72 -3.17 -10.81 -0.97
CA ALA A 72 -3.80 -11.09 0.32
C ALA A 72 -5.31 -10.79 0.29
N ALA A 73 -6.03 -11.17 1.35
CA ALA A 73 -7.43 -10.75 1.50
C ALA A 73 -7.51 -9.24 1.69
N VAL A 74 -8.58 -8.61 1.20
CA VAL A 74 -8.74 -7.14 1.23
C VAL A 74 -8.82 -6.58 2.66
N THR A 75 -9.15 -7.43 3.62
CA THR A 75 -9.25 -7.10 5.05
C THR A 75 -7.92 -7.24 5.80
N GLU A 76 -6.88 -7.81 5.17
CA GLU A 76 -5.57 -7.92 5.81
C GLU A 76 -4.95 -6.52 5.97
N PRO A 77 -4.26 -6.24 7.09
CA PRO A 77 -3.65 -4.94 7.32
C PRO A 77 -2.35 -4.72 6.53
N ASN A 78 -1.90 -5.70 5.74
CA ASN A 78 -0.66 -5.64 4.98
C ASN A 78 -0.69 -6.55 3.72
N GLY A 79 0.38 -6.48 2.93
CA GLY A 79 0.59 -7.38 1.79
C GLY A 79 -0.18 -7.03 0.52
N HIS A 80 -0.81 -5.85 0.45
CA HIS A 80 -1.45 -5.35 -0.77
C HIS A 80 -1.51 -3.83 -0.84
N SER A 81 -1.75 -3.28 -2.03
CA SER A 81 -1.81 -1.83 -2.31
C SER A 81 -2.68 -1.04 -1.32
N PHE A 82 -3.92 -1.47 -1.11
CA PHE A 82 -4.91 -0.74 -0.30
C PHE A 82 -4.57 -0.73 1.19
N ALA A 83 -4.04 -1.83 1.73
CA ALA A 83 -3.58 -1.89 3.11
C ALA A 83 -2.41 -0.94 3.33
N LYS A 84 -1.45 -0.90 2.39
CA LYS A 84 -0.30 -0.01 2.51
C LYS A 84 -0.70 1.46 2.47
N ALA A 85 -1.60 1.83 1.56
CA ALA A 85 -2.12 3.20 1.50
C ALA A 85 -2.89 3.61 2.78
N LEU A 86 -3.57 2.66 3.44
CA LEU A 86 -4.32 2.85 4.68
C LEU A 86 -3.49 2.66 5.96
N GLU A 87 -2.19 2.37 5.85
CA GLU A 87 -1.36 1.96 6.99
C GLU A 87 -1.45 2.94 8.17
N HIS A 88 -1.54 4.25 7.91
CA HIS A 88 -1.57 5.31 8.94
C HIS A 88 -2.99 5.68 9.39
N VAL A 89 -4.00 5.18 8.67
CA VAL A 89 -5.39 5.26 9.07
C VAL A 89 -5.69 4.13 10.06
N ILE A 90 -5.16 2.92 9.78
CA ILE A 90 -5.32 1.74 10.62
C ILE A 90 -4.41 1.81 11.85
N ALA A 91 -3.11 2.07 11.65
CA ALA A 91 -2.15 2.33 12.71
C ALA A 91 -1.96 3.84 12.84
N ALA A 92 -2.78 4.46 13.70
CA ALA A 92 -2.82 5.91 13.84
C ALA A 92 -1.43 6.54 13.98
N ASN A 93 -1.12 7.50 13.11
CA ASN A 93 0.12 8.26 13.12
C ASN A 93 -0.19 9.76 13.21
N VAL A 94 0.54 10.47 14.08
CA VAL A 94 0.39 11.93 14.28
C VAL A 94 0.70 12.75 13.03
N ASP A 95 1.56 12.22 12.16
CA ASP A 95 1.98 12.87 10.91
C ASP A 95 1.03 12.58 9.75
N ASN A 96 0.01 11.77 9.97
CA ASN A 96 -1.03 11.49 8.99
C ASN A 96 -2.37 12.12 9.40
N LYS A 97 -3.10 12.62 8.40
CA LYS A 97 -4.47 13.13 8.57
C LYS A 97 -5.35 12.50 7.51
N PHE A 98 -6.60 12.21 7.89
CA PHE A 98 -7.56 11.64 6.95
C PHE A 98 -8.97 12.18 7.19
N ILE A 99 -9.77 12.12 6.12
CA ILE A 99 -11.21 12.35 6.12
C ILE A 99 -11.86 11.10 5.56
N SER A 100 -12.74 10.48 6.35
CA SER A 100 -13.57 9.37 5.89
C SER A 100 -15.00 9.82 5.65
N TYR A 101 -15.62 9.36 4.57
CA TYR A 101 -17.05 9.54 4.31
C TYR A 101 -17.72 8.19 4.09
N ASN A 102 -18.92 8.06 4.65
CA ASN A 102 -19.73 6.86 4.54
C ASN A 102 -21.20 7.24 4.74
N ASN A 103 -22.10 6.58 4.01
CA ASN A 103 -23.54 6.77 4.15
C ASN A 103 -24.14 5.98 5.33
N HIS A 104 -23.39 5.01 5.82
CA HIS A 104 -23.63 4.27 7.04
C HIS A 104 -22.30 4.08 7.79
N PRO A 105 -21.79 5.14 8.44
CA PRO A 105 -20.53 5.07 9.18
C PRO A 105 -20.61 4.04 10.32
N PRO A 106 -19.58 3.21 10.53
CA PRO A 106 -19.51 2.33 11.69
C PRO A 106 -19.45 3.18 12.97
N ASP A 107 -20.12 2.74 14.02
CA ASP A 107 -20.06 3.31 15.37
C ASP A 107 -20.41 4.81 15.50
N VAL A 108 -21.03 5.43 14.48
CA VAL A 108 -21.56 6.79 14.55
C VAL A 108 -23.10 6.76 14.48
N PRO A 109 -23.81 7.03 15.59
CA PRO A 109 -25.27 6.92 15.64
C PRO A 109 -25.96 7.91 14.70
N LYS A 110 -27.06 7.46 14.08
CA LYS A 110 -28.09 8.29 13.42
C LYS A 110 -27.64 9.14 12.22
N VAL A 111 -26.48 8.87 11.63
CA VAL A 111 -26.06 9.50 10.36
C VAL A 111 -26.38 8.58 9.19
N LYS A 112 -27.46 8.88 8.46
CA LYS A 112 -27.73 8.28 7.14
C LYS A 112 -27.82 9.39 6.11
N THR A 113 -26.94 9.35 5.12
CA THR A 113 -26.92 10.29 4.01
C THR A 113 -27.41 9.62 2.72
N LYS A 114 -27.74 10.41 1.69
CA LYS A 114 -28.30 9.90 0.43
C LYS A 114 -27.26 9.32 -0.55
N SER A 115 -26.00 9.74 -0.44
CA SER A 115 -24.92 9.14 -1.25
C SER A 115 -24.76 7.68 -0.86
N ASN A 116 -24.40 6.78 -1.78
CA ASN A 116 -24.00 5.41 -1.45
C ASN A 116 -22.48 5.19 -1.49
N SER A 117 -21.75 6.20 -1.98
CA SER A 117 -20.29 6.16 -2.07
C SER A 117 -19.66 6.28 -0.68
N LYS A 118 -18.55 5.58 -0.49
CA LYS A 118 -17.74 5.55 0.71
C LYS A 118 -16.29 5.80 0.33
N GLY A 119 -15.47 6.25 1.27
CA GLY A 119 -14.07 6.47 0.97
C GLY A 119 -13.30 7.13 2.09
N VAL A 120 -12.00 7.20 1.86
CA VAL A 120 -11.01 7.80 2.77
C VAL A 120 -10.04 8.61 1.92
N LEU A 121 -9.91 9.89 2.23
CA LEU A 121 -8.83 10.74 1.75
C LEU A 121 -7.81 10.85 2.87
N MET A 122 -6.55 10.55 2.58
CA MET A 122 -5.46 10.56 3.57
C MET A 122 -4.24 11.30 3.03
N MET A 123 -3.55 12.00 3.92
CA MET A 123 -2.39 12.81 3.59
C MET A 123 -1.35 12.79 4.71
N ASP A 124 -0.10 12.76 4.31
CA ASP A 124 1.05 13.09 5.15
C ASP A 124 1.15 14.62 5.29
N ILE A 125 1.32 15.13 6.51
CA ILE A 125 1.39 16.57 6.80
C ILE A 125 2.81 17.10 7.03
N THR A 126 3.85 16.27 6.94
CA THR A 126 5.25 16.69 7.18
C THR A 126 5.90 17.37 5.98
N GLY A 127 5.12 17.76 4.97
CA GLY A 127 5.60 18.41 3.76
C GLY A 127 6.14 17.45 2.69
N THR A 128 6.05 16.14 2.90
CA THR A 128 6.21 15.18 1.81
C THR A 128 4.95 15.18 0.95
N ASP A 129 5.08 15.28 -0.37
CA ASP A 129 3.96 15.13 -1.30
C ASP A 129 3.48 13.67 -1.31
N ALA A 130 2.68 13.29 -0.31
CA ALA A 130 2.15 11.94 -0.12
C ALA A 130 0.68 11.99 0.33
N ALA A 131 -0.22 11.75 -0.61
CA ALA A 131 -1.65 11.64 -0.36
C ALA A 131 -2.27 10.61 -1.30
N ALA A 132 -3.40 10.04 -0.88
CA ALA A 132 -4.23 9.20 -1.72
C ALA A 132 -5.70 9.32 -1.32
N TRP A 133 -6.55 8.94 -2.27
CA TRP A 133 -7.99 8.87 -2.08
C TRP A 133 -8.48 7.49 -2.50
N ILE A 134 -9.07 6.77 -1.55
CA ILE A 134 -9.77 5.51 -1.81
C ILE A 134 -11.26 5.81 -1.93
N VAL A 135 -11.84 5.38 -3.05
CA VAL A 135 -13.28 5.41 -3.30
C VAL A 135 -13.78 3.97 -3.35
N HIS A 136 -14.84 3.66 -2.60
CA HIS A 136 -15.46 2.35 -2.64
C HIS A 136 -16.98 2.39 -2.39
N THR A 137 -17.59 1.21 -2.46
CA THR A 137 -19.01 0.96 -2.20
C THR A 137 -19.20 0.11 -0.97
#